data_AF-A0A7V9BV99-F1
#
_entry.id   AF-A0A7V9BV99-F1
#
_cell.length_a   1.000
_cell.length_b   1.000
_cell.length_c   1.000
_cell.angle_alpha   90.00
_cell.angle_beta   90.00
_cell.angle_gamma   90.00
#
_symmetry.space_group_name_H-M   'P 1'
#
loop_
_entity.id
_entity.type
_entity.pdbx_description
1 polymer ?
#
loop_
_entity_poly.entity_id
_entity_poly.type
_entity_poly.pdbx_seq_one_letter_code
_entity_poly.pdbx_strand_id
1 'polypeptide(L)'
;MISLNRGGRRPPFKHAQRALAIAVVVLATAPAITAATASAAAPSPTPVPAPVISRDFPDPSVLAVGSSYWAYSTASGYGSAVRHVPLSRAIGLHGPWTDGGDAMPALPSWVDSVRGGSIWAPDVSARSDGSYLLYFT
;
A
#
# COMPACT_ATOMS: atom_id res chain seq x y z
N MET A 1 -52.45 -37.35 99.97
CA MET A 1 -52.25 -35.90 100.20
C MET A 1 -52.19 -35.22 98.84
N ILE A 2 -53.23 -34.43 98.49
CA ILE A 2 -53.20 -33.17 97.71
C ILE A 2 -52.71 -33.27 96.24
N SER A 3 -53.29 -32.68 95.21
CA SER A 3 -54.54 -31.96 94.90
C SER A 3 -54.48 -31.68 93.40
N LEU A 4 -55.64 -31.54 92.77
CA LEU A 4 -55.84 -30.98 91.42
C LEU A 4 -55.06 -29.67 91.22
N ASN A 5 -54.71 -29.32 89.97
CA ASN A 5 -55.38 -28.17 89.34
C ASN A 5 -55.06 -27.99 87.86
N ARG A 6 -56.12 -27.70 87.08
CA ARG A 6 -56.03 -26.89 85.88
C ARG A 6 -55.74 -25.45 86.31
N GLY A 7 -54.87 -24.74 85.61
CA GLY A 7 -54.70 -23.31 85.86
C GLY A 7 -53.75 -22.69 84.87
N GLY A 8 -54.29 -21.91 83.94
CA GLY A 8 -53.52 -21.28 82.89
C GLY A 8 -52.83 -19.97 83.30
N ARG A 9 -52.43 -19.26 82.23
CA ARG A 9 -51.94 -17.88 82.10
C ARG A 9 -50.42 -17.66 82.23
N ARG A 10 -49.82 -17.59 81.02
CA ARG A 10 -48.80 -16.64 80.47
C ARG A 10 -48.22 -15.62 81.45
N PRO A 11 -46.91 -15.26 81.39
CA PRO A 11 -46.33 -14.43 80.30
C PRO A 11 -44.79 -14.65 80.12
N PRO A 12 -43.94 -13.70 79.64
CA PRO A 12 -43.97 -12.90 78.41
C PRO A 12 -42.70 -13.06 77.51
N PHE A 13 -42.85 -12.54 76.29
CA PHE A 13 -41.89 -12.02 75.30
C PHE A 13 -40.38 -11.91 75.66
N LYS A 14 -39.48 -12.28 74.73
CA LYS A 14 -38.91 -11.38 73.69
C LYS A 14 -37.94 -12.11 72.76
N HIS A 15 -37.80 -11.52 71.59
CA HIS A 15 -37.25 -12.04 70.33
C HIS A 15 -35.73 -12.23 70.30
N ALA A 16 -35.27 -13.27 69.59
CA ALA A 16 -34.04 -13.17 68.80
C ALA A 16 -34.00 -14.25 67.71
N GLN A 17 -33.91 -13.78 66.48
CA GLN A 17 -33.20 -14.35 65.32
C GLN A 17 -33.60 -15.76 64.83
N ARG A 18 -34.12 -15.82 63.60
CA ARG A 18 -33.44 -16.42 62.41
C ARG A 18 -34.42 -16.63 61.26
N ALA A 19 -33.98 -16.19 60.07
CA ALA A 19 -34.18 -16.78 58.73
C ALA A 19 -35.63 -16.99 58.22
N LEU A 20 -35.96 -16.93 56.94
CA LEU A 20 -35.37 -16.49 55.68
C LEU A 20 -36.48 -16.83 54.67
N ALA A 21 -36.97 -15.88 53.88
CA ALA A 21 -37.63 -16.16 52.60
C ALA A 21 -37.93 -14.84 51.92
N ILE A 22 -37.12 -14.45 50.93
CA ILE A 22 -37.56 -13.51 49.90
C ILE A 22 -37.18 -14.08 48.54
N ALA A 23 -38.18 -14.03 47.67
CA ALA A 23 -38.32 -14.69 46.40
C ALA A 23 -37.17 -14.45 45.42
N VAL A 24 -36.83 -15.50 44.67
CA VAL A 24 -36.03 -15.40 43.45
C VAL A 24 -36.91 -14.75 42.37
N VAL A 25 -36.62 -13.50 42.03
CA VAL A 25 -37.11 -12.87 40.81
C VAL A 25 -36.16 -13.28 39.68
N VAL A 26 -36.66 -14.09 38.75
CA VAL A 26 -35.94 -14.46 37.53
C VAL A 26 -35.99 -13.26 36.58
N LEU A 27 -34.85 -12.59 36.40
CA LEU A 27 -34.67 -11.54 35.40
C LEU A 27 -34.47 -12.19 34.03
N ALA A 28 -35.52 -12.20 33.20
CA ALA A 28 -35.42 -12.63 31.81
C ALA A 28 -34.56 -11.65 31.02
N THR A 29 -33.34 -12.05 30.66
CA THR A 29 -32.49 -11.32 29.71
C THR A 29 -32.69 -11.91 28.33
N ALA A 30 -33.28 -11.14 27.42
CA ALA A 30 -33.36 -11.51 26.00
C ALA A 30 -32.04 -11.11 25.32
N PRO A 31 -31.39 -12.00 24.53
CA PRO A 31 -30.26 -11.59 23.71
C PRO A 31 -30.77 -10.81 22.50
N ALA A 32 -30.38 -9.54 22.39
CA ALA A 32 -30.55 -8.78 21.15
C ALA A 32 -29.57 -9.33 20.11
N ILE A 33 -30.07 -10.06 19.12
CA ILE A 33 -29.26 -10.53 17.99
C ILE A 33 -29.07 -9.35 17.05
N THR A 34 -27.95 -8.63 17.18
CA THR A 34 -27.57 -7.61 16.20
C THR A 34 -27.11 -8.31 14.93
N ALA A 35 -27.92 -8.25 13.88
CA ALA A 35 -27.50 -8.69 12.55
C ALA A 35 -26.41 -7.72 12.04
N ALA A 36 -25.15 -8.19 12.03
CA ALA A 36 -24.06 -7.47 11.38
C ALA A 36 -24.26 -7.58 9.86
N THR A 37 -24.77 -6.52 9.24
CA THR A 37 -24.74 -6.39 7.78
C THR A 37 -23.29 -6.11 7.37
N ALA A 38 -22.61 -7.13 6.84
CA ALA A 38 -21.33 -6.95 6.19
C ALA A 38 -21.55 -6.05 4.96
N SER A 39 -21.16 -4.78 5.06
CA SER A 39 -21.12 -3.89 3.91
C SER A 39 -20.03 -4.40 2.97
N ALA A 40 -20.44 -4.98 1.84
CA ALA A 40 -19.50 -5.34 0.79
C ALA A 40 -18.89 -4.04 0.25
N ALA A 41 -17.60 -3.82 0.52
CA ALA A 41 -16.88 -2.68 -0.02
C ALA A 41 -16.94 -2.75 -1.55
N ALA A 42 -17.42 -1.70 -2.19
CA ALA A 42 -17.37 -1.59 -3.63
C ALA A 42 -15.91 -1.69 -4.10
N PRO A 43 -15.64 -2.35 -5.24
CA PRO A 43 -14.29 -2.44 -5.77
C PRO A 43 -13.74 -1.02 -5.97
N SER A 44 -12.54 -0.76 -5.46
CA SER A 44 -11.85 0.49 -5.73
C SER A 44 -11.59 0.61 -7.23
N PRO A 45 -11.77 1.80 -7.83
CA PRO A 45 -11.47 1.98 -9.24
C PRO A 45 -10.00 1.60 -9.51
N THR A 46 -9.78 0.82 -10.56
CA THR A 46 -8.41 0.49 -10.99
C THR A 46 -7.73 1.78 -11.43
N PRO A 47 -6.54 2.14 -10.91
CA PRO A 47 -5.84 3.33 -11.36
C PRO A 47 -5.57 3.27 -12.86
N VAL A 48 -5.90 4.33 -13.59
CA VAL A 48 -5.53 4.46 -15.00
C VAL A 48 -4.02 4.75 -15.05
N PRO A 49 -3.22 3.94 -15.79
CA PRO A 49 -1.79 4.22 -15.93
C PRO A 49 -1.57 5.60 -16.54
N ALA A 50 -0.73 6.41 -15.90
CA ALA A 50 -0.28 7.69 -16.41
C ALA A 50 1.23 7.63 -16.71
N PRO A 51 1.73 8.40 -17.69
CA PRO A 51 3.16 8.52 -17.92
C PRO A 51 3.87 9.01 -16.65
N VAL A 52 4.90 8.27 -16.22
CA VAL A 52 5.77 8.68 -15.09
C VAL A 52 6.91 9.59 -15.55
N ILE A 53 7.19 9.58 -16.86
CA ILE A 53 8.05 10.54 -17.56
C ILE A 53 7.16 11.28 -18.56
N SER A 54 6.67 12.46 -18.16
CA SER A 54 5.68 13.23 -18.94
C SER A 54 6.34 14.19 -19.94
N ARG A 55 7.20 13.66 -20.81
CA ARG A 55 7.85 14.36 -21.94
C ARG A 55 8.06 13.40 -23.10
N ASP A 56 8.50 13.90 -24.25
CA ASP A 56 8.93 13.04 -25.36
C ASP A 56 10.08 12.13 -24.90
N PHE A 57 9.77 10.85 -24.73
CA PHE A 57 10.64 9.82 -24.16
C PHE A 57 10.20 8.43 -24.68
N PRO A 58 10.31 8.16 -25.99
CA PRO A 58 9.79 6.94 -26.59
C PRO A 58 10.68 5.74 -26.30
N ASP A 59 10.10 4.54 -26.28
CA ASP A 59 10.82 3.26 -26.20
C ASP A 59 11.80 3.17 -25.00
N PRO A 60 11.34 3.37 -23.74
CA PRO A 60 12.23 3.39 -22.60
C PRO A 60 12.83 2.00 -22.31
N SER A 61 14.16 1.88 -22.33
CA SER A 61 14.89 0.82 -21.63
C SER A 61 15.25 1.29 -20.22
N VAL A 62 14.96 0.46 -19.21
CA VAL A 62 15.14 0.81 -17.79
C VAL A 62 16.10 -0.16 -17.11
N LEU A 63 17.15 0.39 -16.49
CA LEU A 63 18.16 -0.37 -15.76
C LEU A 63 18.21 0.05 -14.29
N ALA A 64 18.16 -0.92 -13.38
CA ALA A 64 18.40 -0.71 -11.96
C ALA A 64 19.91 -0.75 -11.66
N VAL A 65 20.43 0.30 -11.03
CA VAL A 65 21.83 0.42 -10.60
C VAL A 65 21.87 0.91 -9.16
N GLY A 66 22.28 0.03 -8.24
CA GLY A 66 22.24 0.31 -6.81
C GLY A 66 20.81 0.61 -6.36
N SER A 67 20.59 1.78 -5.74
CA SER A 67 19.27 2.24 -5.28
C SER A 67 18.60 3.21 -6.26
N SER A 68 18.98 3.18 -7.54
CA SER A 68 18.45 4.07 -8.58
C SER A 68 18.04 3.29 -9.82
N TYR A 69 17.08 3.86 -10.54
CA TYR A 69 16.65 3.43 -11.86
C TYR A 69 17.12 4.47 -12.87
N TRP A 70 17.61 4.00 -14.01
CA TRP A 70 18.03 4.80 -15.14
C TRP A 70 17.20 4.39 -16.35
N ALA A 71 16.65 5.35 -17.06
CA ALA A 71 15.88 5.13 -18.27
C ALA A 71 16.57 5.80 -19.46
N TYR A 72 16.55 5.12 -20.60
CA TYR A 72 17.15 5.53 -21.87
C TYR A 72 16.07 5.45 -22.94
N SER A 73 15.98 6.43 -23.86
CA SER A 73 14.93 6.48 -24.87
C SER A 73 15.48 6.60 -26.30
N THR A 74 14.60 6.41 -27.27
CA THR A 74 14.81 6.85 -28.65
C THR A 74 15.19 8.34 -28.69
N ALA A 75 15.98 8.73 -29.70
CA ALA A 75 16.40 10.11 -29.89
C ALA A 75 15.19 11.05 -30.00
N SER A 76 15.26 12.19 -29.31
CA SER A 76 14.15 13.13 -29.18
C SER A 76 14.64 14.57 -29.18
N GLY A 77 13.74 15.48 -29.60
CA GLY A 77 13.98 16.92 -29.58
C GLY A 77 13.61 17.55 -28.24
N TYR A 78 14.51 18.37 -27.69
CA TYR A 78 14.29 19.16 -26.48
C TYR A 78 14.67 20.62 -26.73
N GLY A 79 13.68 21.42 -27.13
CA GLY A 79 13.90 22.80 -27.57
C GLY A 79 14.65 22.82 -28.91
N SER A 80 15.81 23.49 -28.95
CA SER A 80 16.65 23.57 -30.15
C SER A 80 17.66 22.43 -30.29
N ALA A 81 17.75 21.53 -29.30
CA ALA A 81 18.73 20.45 -29.28
C ALA A 81 18.04 19.09 -29.50
N VAL A 82 18.68 18.22 -30.27
CA VAL A 82 18.37 16.79 -30.31
C VAL A 82 19.29 16.09 -29.32
N ARG A 83 18.75 15.15 -28.55
CA ARG A 83 19.55 14.22 -27.76
C ARG A 83 19.46 12.85 -28.40
N HIS A 84 20.60 12.20 -28.61
CA HIS A 84 20.65 10.92 -29.30
C HIS A 84 20.14 9.79 -28.41
N VAL A 85 20.48 9.78 -27.12
CA VAL A 85 19.95 8.83 -26.14
C VAL A 85 19.55 9.60 -24.89
N PRO A 86 18.32 10.17 -24.86
CA PRO A 86 17.85 10.90 -23.70
C PRO A 86 17.86 10.01 -22.45
N LEU A 87 18.39 10.55 -21.35
CA LEU A 87 18.57 9.86 -20.09
C LEU A 87 17.63 10.44 -19.03
N SER A 88 17.05 9.57 -18.21
CA SER A 88 16.32 9.97 -17.00
C SER A 88 16.67 9.07 -15.82
N ARG A 89 16.58 9.59 -14.60
CA ARG A 89 16.89 8.86 -13.36
C ARG A 89 15.78 8.99 -12.34
N ALA A 90 15.52 7.93 -11.59
CA ALA A 90 14.63 7.96 -10.44
C ALA A 90 15.16 7.08 -9.30
N ILE A 91 14.64 7.27 -8.09
CA ILE A 91 14.85 6.33 -6.96
C ILE A 91 13.78 5.23 -6.91
N GLY A 92 12.71 5.36 -7.69
CA GLY A 92 11.63 4.37 -7.81
C GLY A 92 11.04 4.37 -9.22
N LEU A 93 10.45 3.24 -9.62
CA LEU A 93 9.87 3.06 -10.96
C LEU A 93 8.74 4.05 -11.27
N HIS A 94 8.01 4.50 -10.24
CA HIS A 94 6.94 5.48 -10.37
C HIS A 94 7.41 6.93 -10.28
N GLY A 95 8.73 7.16 -10.28
CA GLY A 95 9.33 8.48 -10.19
C GLY A 95 9.53 8.99 -8.75
N PRO A 96 9.73 10.31 -8.57
CA PRO A 96 9.85 11.29 -9.65
C PRO A 96 11.08 11.00 -10.52
N TRP A 97 10.90 11.13 -11.82
CA TRP A 97 11.97 10.98 -12.81
C TRP A 97 12.59 12.34 -13.10
N THR A 98 13.91 12.45 -12.96
CA THR A 98 14.68 13.66 -13.24
C THR A 98 15.42 13.52 -14.56
N ASP A 99 15.59 14.64 -15.25
CA ASP A 99 16.35 14.66 -16.51
C ASP A 99 17.85 14.41 -16.24
N GLY A 100 18.41 13.43 -16.95
CA GLY A 100 19.82 13.03 -16.86
C GLY A 100 20.66 13.51 -18.04
N GLY A 101 20.06 14.20 -19.01
CA GLY A 101 20.77 14.70 -20.20
C GLY A 101 20.71 13.73 -21.38
N ASP A 102 21.85 13.52 -22.03
CA ASP A 102 22.05 12.62 -23.18
C ASP A 102 23.17 11.62 -22.82
N ALA A 103 22.87 10.33 -22.91
CA ALA A 103 23.83 9.26 -22.65
C ALA A 103 24.81 9.04 -23.80
N MET A 104 24.51 9.54 -25.02
CA MET A 104 25.38 9.46 -26.18
C MET A 104 25.45 10.81 -26.92
N PRO A 105 26.03 11.85 -26.29
CA PRO A 105 26.08 13.20 -26.87
C PRO A 105 26.93 13.29 -28.14
N ALA A 106 27.86 12.35 -28.34
CA ALA A 106 28.64 12.20 -29.56
C ALA A 106 28.28 10.87 -30.24
N LEU A 107 27.87 10.93 -31.50
CA LEU A 107 27.61 9.74 -32.28
C LEU A 107 28.92 9.06 -32.68
N PRO A 108 28.98 7.72 -32.63
CA PRO A 108 30.09 6.97 -33.23
C PRO A 108 30.21 7.27 -34.72
N SER A 109 31.44 7.27 -35.24
CA SER A 109 31.73 7.67 -36.64
C SER A 109 31.09 6.79 -37.71
N TRP A 110 30.63 5.60 -37.35
CA TRP A 110 29.94 4.67 -38.23
C TRP A 110 28.43 4.95 -38.34
N VAL A 111 27.86 5.81 -37.48
CA VAL A 111 26.47 6.23 -37.59
C VAL A 111 26.32 7.17 -38.78
N ASP A 112 25.38 6.89 -39.68
CA ASP A 112 25.14 7.69 -40.88
C ASP A 112 24.49 9.04 -40.52
N SER A 113 25.32 10.02 -40.18
CA SER A 113 24.85 11.38 -39.89
C SER A 113 24.36 12.12 -41.15
N VAL A 114 24.68 11.62 -42.36
CA VAL A 114 24.32 12.28 -43.63
C VAL A 114 22.83 12.10 -43.93
N ARG A 115 22.26 10.95 -43.57
CA ARG A 115 20.82 10.65 -43.76
C ARG A 115 19.95 10.99 -42.55
N GLY A 116 20.47 11.78 -41.60
CA GLY A 116 19.78 12.12 -40.37
C GLY A 116 19.81 10.99 -39.33
N GLY A 117 20.85 10.14 -39.35
CA GLY A 117 21.07 9.00 -38.47
C GLY A 117 20.62 9.28 -37.05
N SER A 118 19.51 8.65 -36.68
CA SER A 118 18.86 8.78 -35.40
C SER A 118 18.99 7.46 -34.68
N ILE A 119 19.05 7.51 -33.36
CA ILE A 119 19.16 6.34 -32.51
C ILE A 119 17.76 5.90 -32.11
N TRP A 120 17.45 4.63 -32.33
CA TRP A 120 16.13 4.06 -32.04
C TRP A 120 16.19 2.96 -31.00
N ALA A 121 15.16 2.95 -30.15
CA ALA A 121 14.83 1.90 -29.18
C ALA A 121 16.06 1.29 -28.50
N PRO A 122 16.86 2.11 -27.78
CA PRO A 122 18.07 1.62 -27.17
C PRO A 122 17.78 0.62 -26.06
N ASP A 123 18.74 -0.27 -25.79
CA ASP A 123 18.72 -1.14 -24.61
C ASP A 123 20.04 -1.08 -23.85
N VAL A 124 19.97 -1.13 -22.51
CA VAL A 124 21.15 -1.04 -21.65
C VAL A 124 21.25 -2.22 -20.71
N SER A 125 22.40 -2.89 -20.73
CA SER A 125 22.70 -4.01 -19.83
C SER A 125 23.99 -3.79 -19.05
N ALA A 126 23.98 -4.19 -17.78
CA ALA A 126 25.18 -4.20 -16.95
C ALA A 126 26.02 -5.46 -17.23
N ARG A 127 27.34 -5.30 -17.21
CA ARG A 127 28.31 -6.40 -17.28
C ARG A 127 28.86 -6.72 -15.90
N SER A 128 29.40 -7.93 -15.74
CA SER A 128 30.00 -8.41 -14.49
C SER A 128 31.24 -7.62 -14.04
N ASP A 129 31.90 -6.93 -14.97
CA ASP A 129 33.06 -6.07 -14.70
C ASP A 129 32.68 -4.64 -14.25
N GLY A 130 31.38 -4.37 -14.09
CA GLY A 130 30.86 -3.05 -13.71
C GLY A 130 30.69 -2.07 -14.87
N SER A 131 31.02 -2.47 -16.10
CA SER A 131 30.72 -1.70 -17.31
C SER A 131 29.26 -1.86 -17.75
N TYR A 132 28.82 -0.98 -18.64
CA TYR A 132 27.48 -1.01 -19.23
C TYR A 132 27.60 -1.09 -20.74
N LEU A 133 26.67 -1.82 -21.36
CA LEU A 133 26.51 -1.88 -22.80
C LEU A 133 25.24 -1.16 -23.19
N LEU A 134 25.36 -0.28 -24.18
CA LEU A 134 24.26 0.36 -24.87
C LEU A 134 24.16 -0.27 -26.25
N TYR A 135 23.02 -0.91 -26.54
CA TYR A 135 22.66 -1.41 -27.85
C TYR A 135 21.65 -0.46 -28.49
N PHE A 136 21.77 -0.23 -29.80
CA PHE A 136 20.88 0.64 -30.54
C PHE A 136 20.89 0.34 -32.03
N THR A 137 19.92 0.92 -32.76
CA THR A 137 19.85 0.92 -34.22
C THR A 137 19.84 2.32 -34.79
#